data_AF-A0A200QA99-F1
#
_entry.id   AF-A0A200QA99-F1
#
_cell.length_a   1.000
_cell.length_b   1.000
_cell.length_c   1.000
_cell.angle_alpha   90.00
_cell.angle_beta   90.00
_cell.angle_gamma   90.00
#
_symmetry.space_group_name_H-M   'P 1'
#
loop_
_entity.id
_entity.type
_entity.pdbx_description
1 polymer ?
#
loop_
_entity_poly.entity_id
_entity_poly.type
_entity_poly.pdbx_seq_one_letter_code
_entity_poly.pdbx_strand_id
1 'polypeptide(L)'
;MHHRPLLSRENQEEDYEALERRIQERYARSRQAEYDEETTYVEQQALLPSVKDPKLWMVKCACIDRGPKLQIKSAIALDHHLKGYMYVEADKEAHVREACKGLRNIYSMKVMLVPIKEMTDVLSVESKVIDLAEDTWVRMKIGTYKGDLAKVVHVDNVRQRVTVKLIPRIDLQALANKLKAWVI
;
A
#
# COMPACT_ATOMS: atom_id res chain seq x y z
N MET A 1 26.85 -42.75 -14.61
CA MET A 1 25.55 -42.47 -15.26
C MET A 1 24.46 -43.02 -14.36
N HIS A 2 23.81 -42.17 -13.56
CA HIS A 2 22.72 -42.61 -12.69
C HIS A 2 21.40 -42.39 -13.40
N HIS A 3 20.74 -43.49 -13.78
CA HIS A 3 19.41 -43.47 -14.36
C HIS A 3 18.40 -43.02 -13.31
N ARG A 4 17.70 -41.92 -13.62
CA ARG A 4 16.56 -41.43 -12.85
C ARG A 4 15.36 -42.34 -13.16
N PRO A 5 14.72 -42.98 -12.17
CA PRO A 5 13.55 -43.81 -12.43
C PRO A 5 12.41 -42.97 -12.99
N LEU A 6 11.80 -43.43 -14.08
CA LEU A 6 10.54 -42.88 -14.60
C LEU A 6 9.41 -43.39 -13.71
N LEU A 7 8.82 -42.50 -12.92
CA LEU A 7 7.64 -42.78 -12.11
C LEU A 7 6.42 -43.00 -13.01
N SER A 8 5.64 -44.05 -12.71
CA SER A 8 4.41 -44.44 -13.40
C SER A 8 3.32 -43.35 -13.29
N ARG A 9 2.46 -43.28 -14.32
CA ARG A 9 1.37 -42.29 -14.47
C ARG A 9 0.37 -42.24 -13.29
N GLU A 10 0.29 -43.30 -12.49
CA GLU A 10 -0.60 -43.39 -11.33
C GLU A 10 -0.06 -42.64 -10.10
N ASN A 11 1.25 -42.39 -10.02
CA ASN A 11 1.87 -41.60 -8.94
C ASN A 11 1.90 -40.09 -9.22
N GLN A 12 1.44 -39.63 -10.39
CA GLN A 12 1.41 -38.20 -10.74
C GLN A 12 0.15 -37.50 -10.23
N GLU A 13 -0.96 -38.22 -10.08
CA GLU A 13 -2.22 -37.68 -9.55
C GLU A 13 -2.15 -37.44 -8.03
N GLU A 14 -1.55 -38.38 -7.27
CA GLU A 14 -1.31 -38.18 -5.83
C GLU A 14 -0.37 -36.98 -5.55
N ASP A 15 0.60 -36.72 -6.43
CA ASP A 15 1.55 -35.60 -6.29
C ASP A 15 0.90 -34.25 -6.67
N TYR A 16 -0.07 -34.25 -7.59
CA TYR A 16 -0.85 -33.05 -7.91
C TYR A 16 -1.78 -32.67 -6.75
N GLU A 17 -2.47 -33.63 -6.17
CA GLU A 17 -3.38 -33.38 -5.04
C GLU A 17 -2.59 -32.94 -3.78
N ALA A 18 -1.42 -33.53 -3.54
CA ALA A 18 -0.52 -33.10 -2.48
C ALA A 18 0.06 -31.70 -2.74
N LEU A 19 0.38 -31.36 -3.99
CA LEU A 19 0.84 -30.03 -4.40
C LEU A 19 -0.28 -29.00 -4.25
N GLU A 20 -1.50 -29.32 -4.66
CA GLU A 20 -2.69 -28.51 -4.50
C GLU A 20 -2.96 -28.25 -3.02
N ARG A 21 -2.98 -29.28 -2.17
CA ARG A 21 -3.16 -29.12 -0.71
C ARG A 21 -2.09 -28.23 -0.10
N ARG A 22 -0.83 -28.36 -0.53
CA ARG A 22 0.29 -27.56 0.00
C ARG A 22 0.27 -26.11 -0.49
N ILE A 23 -0.20 -25.86 -1.71
CA ILE A 23 -0.49 -24.52 -2.24
C ILE A 23 -1.67 -23.94 -1.47
N GLN A 24 -2.73 -24.71 -1.29
CA GLN A 24 -3.95 -24.31 -0.60
C GLN A 24 -3.69 -23.98 0.87
N GLU A 25 -2.91 -24.77 1.60
CA GLU A 25 -2.48 -24.45 2.98
C GLU A 25 -1.61 -23.18 3.05
N ARG A 26 -0.67 -23.03 2.10
CA ARG A 26 0.21 -21.85 2.03
C ARG A 26 -0.59 -20.58 1.73
N TYR A 27 -1.59 -20.65 0.86
CA TYR A 27 -2.45 -19.51 0.50
C TYR A 27 -3.73 -19.40 1.34
N ALA A 28 -4.12 -20.40 2.13
CA ALA A 28 -5.25 -20.34 3.06
C ALA A 28 -4.94 -19.38 4.21
N ARG A 29 -3.70 -19.41 4.73
CA ARG A 29 -3.23 -18.39 5.70
C ARG A 29 -3.19 -16.97 5.14
N SER A 30 -3.05 -16.85 3.81
CA SER A 30 -3.07 -15.55 3.13
C SER A 30 -4.48 -15.11 2.70
N ARG A 31 -5.45 -16.03 2.64
CA ARG A 31 -6.88 -15.76 2.39
C ARG A 31 -7.68 -15.44 3.65
N GLN A 32 -7.14 -15.72 4.84
CA GLN A 32 -7.71 -15.21 6.10
C GLN A 32 -7.47 -13.69 6.31
N ALA A 33 -7.08 -12.98 5.26
CA ALA A 33 -7.15 -11.53 5.15
C ALA A 33 -8.07 -11.13 3.97
N GLU A 34 -9.03 -11.99 3.60
CA GLU A 34 -10.25 -11.53 2.97
C GLU A 34 -10.87 -10.52 3.94
N TYR A 35 -10.77 -9.25 3.56
CA TYR A 35 -11.50 -8.16 4.16
C TYR A 35 -12.97 -8.57 4.18
N ASP A 36 -13.47 -8.89 5.36
CA ASP A 36 -14.90 -9.00 5.60
C ASP A 36 -15.48 -7.59 5.41
N GLU A 37 -15.92 -7.30 4.18
CA GLU A 37 -16.46 -6.00 3.77
C GLU A 37 -17.78 -5.67 4.49
N GLU A 38 -18.32 -6.58 5.30
CA GLU A 38 -19.64 -6.45 5.91
C GLU A 38 -19.60 -6.46 7.46
N THR A 39 -18.67 -5.72 8.06
CA THR A 39 -18.78 -5.41 9.50
C THR A 39 -19.99 -4.48 9.73
N THR A 40 -20.94 -4.92 10.54
CA THR A 40 -22.13 -4.11 10.86
C THR A 40 -21.74 -2.88 11.67
N TYR A 41 -22.51 -1.79 11.54
CA TYR A 41 -22.29 -0.55 12.29
C TYR A 41 -22.24 -0.78 13.82
N VAL A 42 -22.99 -1.77 14.31
CA VAL A 42 -23.03 -2.15 15.73
C VAL A 42 -21.72 -2.82 16.16
N GLU A 43 -21.13 -3.68 15.32
CA GLU A 43 -19.83 -4.32 15.60
C GLU A 43 -18.69 -3.29 15.60
N GLN A 44 -18.74 -2.30 14.72
CA GLN A 44 -17.75 -1.22 14.67
C GLN A 44 -17.79 -0.31 15.90
N GLN A 45 -18.96 -0.10 16.52
CA GLN A 45 -19.09 0.68 17.75
C GLN A 45 -18.39 0.03 18.95
N ALA A 46 -18.32 -1.31 19.00
CA ALA A 46 -17.63 -2.04 20.05
C ALA A 46 -16.10 -1.90 19.96
N LEU A 47 -15.57 -1.49 18.80
CA LEU A 47 -14.14 -1.30 18.54
C LEU A 47 -13.67 0.14 18.81
N LEU A 48 -14.55 1.01 19.33
CA LEU A 48 -14.18 2.39 19.64
C LEU A 48 -13.18 2.44 20.81
N PRO A 49 -12.17 3.32 20.71
CA PRO A 49 -11.14 3.43 21.73
C PRO A 49 -11.72 3.92 23.06
N SER A 50 -11.27 3.28 24.13
CA SER A 50 -11.67 3.53 25.51
C SER A 50 -10.57 4.19 26.33
N VAL A 51 -10.91 4.61 27.55
CA VAL A 51 -9.95 5.14 28.52
C VAL A 51 -8.92 4.11 28.95
N LYS A 52 -9.28 2.81 28.90
CA LYS A 52 -8.40 1.70 29.27
C LYS A 52 -7.38 1.33 28.19
N ASP A 53 -7.64 1.73 26.96
CA ASP A 53 -6.80 1.32 25.83
C ASP A 53 -5.52 2.18 25.75
N PRO A 54 -4.44 1.63 25.17
CA PRO A 54 -3.25 2.39 24.83
C PRO A 54 -3.61 3.66 24.06
N LYS A 55 -2.87 4.74 24.33
CA LYS A 55 -3.13 6.04 23.69
C LYS A 55 -2.30 6.18 22.42
N LEU A 56 -2.82 6.97 21.50
CA LEU A 56 -2.11 7.33 20.28
C LEU A 56 -1.36 8.65 20.50
N TRP A 57 -0.09 8.65 20.13
CA TRP A 57 0.83 9.78 20.30
C TRP A 57 1.37 10.21 18.94
N MET A 58 1.25 11.49 18.61
CA MET A 58 1.81 12.06 17.39
C MET A 58 3.25 12.54 17.65
N VAL A 59 4.19 12.11 16.81
CA VAL A 59 5.61 12.47 16.87
C VAL A 59 6.09 12.96 15.52
N LYS A 60 6.87 14.04 15.50
CA LYS A 60 7.55 14.49 14.28
C LYS A 60 8.77 13.58 14.00
N CYS A 61 8.59 12.62 13.12
CA CYS A 61 9.54 11.56 12.85
C CYS A 61 9.38 11.02 11.42
N ALA A 62 10.49 10.61 10.79
CA ALA A 62 10.48 9.95 9.49
C ALA A 62 10.54 8.41 9.58
N CYS A 63 11.09 7.83 10.66
CA CYS A 63 11.14 6.39 10.88
C CYS A 63 11.44 6.05 12.35
N ILE A 64 10.87 4.96 12.86
CA ILE A 64 11.28 4.36 14.14
C ILE A 64 12.20 3.18 13.81
N ASP A 65 13.45 3.23 14.26
CA ASP A 65 14.35 2.07 14.13
C ASP A 65 13.97 1.01 15.17
N ARG A 66 14.11 -0.27 14.79
CA ARG A 66 13.79 -1.40 15.67
C ARG A 66 14.92 -1.60 16.69
N GLY A 67 14.98 -0.70 17.67
CA GLY A 67 15.85 -0.83 18.83
C GLY A 67 15.45 -2.02 19.73
N PRO A 68 16.32 -2.44 20.67
CA PRO A 68 16.00 -3.53 21.58
C PRO A 68 14.76 -3.20 22.43
N LYS A 69 13.87 -4.19 22.56
CA LYS A 69 12.66 -4.23 23.41
C LYS A 69 11.94 -2.88 23.61
N LEU A 70 11.24 -2.44 22.57
CA LEU A 70 10.36 -1.27 22.66
C LEU A 70 9.06 -1.61 23.40
N GLN A 71 8.55 -0.66 24.19
CA GLN A 71 7.28 -0.77 24.93
C GLN A 71 6.08 -0.15 24.19
N ILE A 72 6.28 0.21 22.92
CA ILE A 72 5.22 0.67 22.01
C ILE A 72 4.44 -0.55 21.48
N LYS A 73 3.15 -0.38 21.21
CA LYS A 73 2.28 -1.45 20.68
C LYS A 73 2.31 -1.47 19.16
N SER A 74 2.09 -0.31 18.55
CA SER A 74 2.06 -0.13 17.11
C SER A 74 2.56 1.26 16.71
N ALA A 75 2.88 1.44 15.42
CA ALA A 75 3.24 2.74 14.86
C ALA A 75 2.74 2.84 13.42
N ILE A 76 2.26 4.03 13.04
CA ILE A 76 1.55 4.28 11.79
C ILE A 76 2.11 5.56 11.16
N ALA A 77 2.44 5.51 9.88
CA ALA A 77 2.82 6.66 9.08
C ALA A 77 1.75 6.88 8.00
N LEU A 78 1.14 8.07 7.98
CA LEU A 78 0.14 8.42 6.97
C LEU A 78 0.79 9.16 5.79
N ASP A 79 0.54 8.71 4.56
CA ASP A 79 1.20 9.23 3.36
C ASP A 79 0.56 10.53 2.81
N HIS A 80 -0.75 10.71 3.01
CA HIS A 80 -1.53 11.68 2.25
C HIS A 80 -1.50 13.13 2.78
N HIS A 81 -1.47 13.36 4.10
CA HIS A 81 -1.67 14.71 4.67
C HIS A 81 -0.63 15.17 5.72
N LEU A 82 0.18 14.27 6.28
CA LEU A 82 1.04 14.56 7.43
C LEU A 82 2.48 14.08 7.22
N LYS A 83 3.12 14.54 6.14
CA LYS A 83 4.51 14.18 5.84
C LYS A 83 5.44 14.59 6.99
N GLY A 84 6.18 13.61 7.52
CA GLY A 84 7.12 13.81 8.63
C GLY A 84 6.50 13.69 10.03
N TYR A 85 5.25 13.23 10.14
CA TYR A 85 4.66 12.79 11.41
C TYR A 85 4.37 11.30 11.38
N MET A 86 4.50 10.67 12.54
CA MET A 86 4.07 9.30 12.81
C MET A 86 3.17 9.29 14.04
N TYR A 87 2.21 8.37 14.03
CA TYR A 87 1.39 8.06 15.19
C TYR A 87 1.94 6.80 15.85
N VAL A 88 2.09 6.83 17.17
CA VAL A 88 2.66 5.74 17.96
C VAL A 88 1.67 5.37 19.04
N GLU A 89 1.28 4.10 19.09
CA GLU A 89 0.41 3.57 20.11
C GLU A 89 1.22 3.11 21.32
N ALA A 90 0.95 3.67 22.49
CA ALA A 90 1.63 3.31 23.73
C ALA A 90 0.81 3.68 24.98
N ASP A 91 1.02 2.90 26.05
CA ASP A 91 0.39 3.16 27.36
C ASP A 91 0.88 4.47 28.01
N LYS A 92 2.13 4.87 27.74
CA LYS A 92 2.78 6.03 28.36
C LYS A 92 3.62 6.79 27.36
N GLU A 93 3.65 8.12 27.49
CA GLU A 93 4.51 9.00 26.69
C GLU A 93 6.00 8.62 26.80
N ALA A 94 6.43 8.17 27.98
CA ALA A 94 7.80 7.71 28.22
C ALA A 94 8.23 6.58 27.26
N HIS A 95 7.33 5.65 26.93
CA HIS A 95 7.62 4.56 26.00
C HIS A 95 7.85 5.08 24.57
N VAL A 96 7.12 6.13 24.19
CA VAL A 96 7.28 6.79 22.88
C VAL A 96 8.60 7.55 22.83
N ARG A 97 8.93 8.31 23.88
CA ARG A 97 10.21 9.02 23.98
C ARG A 97 11.40 8.07 23.95
N GLU A 98 11.30 6.94 24.65
CA GLU A 98 12.30 5.87 24.63
C GLU A 98 12.47 5.28 23.23
N ALA A 99 11.36 4.97 22.54
CA ALA A 99 11.39 4.48 21.16
C ALA A 99 11.96 5.49 20.16
N CYS A 100 11.85 6.79 20.43
CA CYS A 100 12.42 7.84 19.59
C CYS A 100 13.88 8.17 19.91
N LYS A 101 14.46 7.58 20.96
CA LYS A 101 15.81 7.89 21.44
C LYS A 101 16.87 7.32 20.48
N GLY A 102 17.87 8.13 20.13
CA GLY A 102 19.02 7.70 19.31
C GLY A 102 18.80 7.75 17.80
N LEU A 103 17.60 8.11 17.34
CA LEU A 103 17.28 8.24 15.93
C LEU A 103 17.79 9.58 15.38
N ARG A 104 18.79 9.52 14.49
CA ARG A 104 19.26 10.69 13.75
C ARG A 104 18.13 11.18 12.86
N ASN A 105 17.78 12.47 12.98
CA ASN A 105 16.70 13.19 12.27
C ASN A 105 15.32 13.21 12.94
N ILE A 106 15.18 12.83 14.22
CA ILE A 106 13.94 13.07 14.97
C ILE A 106 14.07 14.31 15.83
N TYR A 107 13.15 15.27 15.65
CA TYR A 107 12.88 16.30 16.64
C TYR A 107 11.93 15.72 17.70
N SER A 108 12.46 14.87 18.58
CA SER A 108 11.69 14.15 19.61
C SER A 108 11.19 15.07 20.73
N MET A 109 11.37 16.39 20.58
CA MET A 109 10.98 17.40 21.57
C MET A 109 9.46 17.56 21.72
N LYS A 110 8.66 17.20 20.70
CA LYS A 110 7.20 17.40 20.73
C LYS A 110 6.46 16.10 20.46
N VAL A 111 6.17 15.36 21.52
CA VAL A 111 5.21 14.26 21.54
C VAL A 111 3.86 14.85 21.93
N MET A 112 2.82 14.64 21.11
CA MET A 112 1.47 15.17 21.35
C MET A 112 0.49 14.02 21.52
N LEU A 113 -0.36 14.09 22.55
CA LEU A 113 -1.43 13.12 22.75
C LEU A 113 -2.55 13.37 21.75
N VAL A 114 -3.00 12.31 21.06
CA VAL A 114 -4.19 12.36 20.21
C VAL A 114 -5.43 12.19 21.10
N PRO A 115 -6.42 13.10 21.03
CA PRO A 115 -7.68 12.93 21.73
C PRO A 115 -8.38 11.62 21.36
N ILE A 116 -9.01 10.94 22.32
CA ILE A 116 -9.68 9.64 22.10
C ILE A 116 -10.72 9.72 20.97
N LYS A 117 -11.42 10.85 20.86
CA LYS A 117 -12.42 11.09 19.81
C LYS A 117 -11.84 11.16 18.39
N GLU A 118 -10.56 11.49 18.26
CA GLU A 118 -9.87 11.67 16.97
C GLU A 118 -9.03 10.43 16.62
N MET A 119 -8.92 9.43 17.52
CA MET A 119 -8.10 8.23 17.29
C MET A 119 -8.60 7.40 16.10
N THR A 120 -9.92 7.31 15.90
CA THR A 120 -10.52 6.61 14.75
C THR A 120 -10.28 7.35 13.45
N ASP A 121 -10.29 8.69 13.48
CA ASP A 121 -10.09 9.52 12.29
C ASP A 121 -8.67 9.36 11.74
N VAL A 122 -7.69 9.12 12.61
CA VAL A 122 -6.31 8.81 12.20
C VAL A 122 -6.21 7.54 11.35
N LEU A 123 -7.09 6.57 11.58
CA LEU A 123 -7.15 5.31 10.84
C LEU A 123 -8.10 5.37 9.65
N SER A 124 -8.84 6.46 9.48
CA SER A 124 -9.76 6.62 8.38
C SER A 124 -9.00 6.71 7.06
N VAL A 125 -9.22 5.73 6.19
CA VAL A 125 -8.67 5.73 4.84
C VAL A 125 -9.65 6.47 3.94
N GLU A 126 -9.35 7.73 3.62
CA GLU A 126 -9.96 8.39 2.47
C GLU A 126 -9.38 7.76 1.20
N SER A 127 -9.88 6.58 0.82
CA SER A 127 -9.69 6.11 -0.53
C SER A 127 -10.41 7.11 -1.42
N LYS A 128 -9.65 7.96 -2.12
CA LYS A 128 -10.18 8.61 -3.30
C LYS A 128 -10.43 7.50 -4.30
N VAL A 129 -11.64 6.92 -4.25
CA VAL A 129 -12.15 6.07 -5.30
C VAL A 129 -12.23 6.99 -6.51
N ILE A 130 -11.19 6.97 -7.35
CA ILE A 130 -11.21 7.68 -8.61
C ILE A 130 -12.09 6.83 -9.50
N ASP A 131 -13.38 7.14 -9.50
CA ASP A 131 -14.32 6.45 -10.36
C ASP A 131 -14.07 6.93 -11.80
N LEU A 132 -13.26 6.15 -12.52
CA LEU A 132 -12.92 6.41 -13.92
C LEU A 132 -13.90 5.65 -14.78
N ALA A 133 -14.79 6.39 -15.44
CA ALA A 133 -15.66 5.84 -16.46
C ALA A 133 -15.08 6.08 -17.85
N GLU A 134 -15.51 5.26 -18.81
CA GLU A 134 -15.32 5.54 -20.23
C GLU A 134 -15.89 6.92 -20.58
N ASP A 135 -15.32 7.55 -21.60
CA ASP A 135 -15.63 8.91 -22.04
C ASP A 135 -15.30 10.05 -21.08
N THR A 136 -14.78 9.77 -19.89
CA THR A 136 -14.31 10.78 -18.94
C THR A 136 -13.04 11.48 -19.45
N TRP A 137 -12.89 12.77 -19.14
CA TRP A 137 -11.67 13.52 -19.44
C TRP A 137 -10.69 13.48 -18.28
N VAL A 138 -9.43 13.19 -18.59
CA VAL A 138 -8.33 13.12 -17.62
C VAL A 138 -7.18 14.01 -18.06
N ARG A 139 -6.29 14.34 -17.10
CA ARG A 139 -5.08 15.12 -17.38
C ARG A 139 -3.85 14.27 -17.14
N MET A 140 -2.96 14.23 -18.13
CA MET A 140 -1.71 13.50 -18.03
C MET A 140 -0.79 14.15 -16.98
N LYS A 141 -0.30 13.38 -16.02
CA LYS A 141 0.53 13.90 -14.90
C LYS A 141 2.03 13.89 -15.21
N ILE A 142 2.50 12.99 -16.07
CA ILE A 142 3.92 12.68 -16.29
C ILE A 142 4.16 12.36 -17.79
N GLY A 143 5.40 12.51 -18.27
CA GLY A 143 5.82 12.17 -19.63
C GLY A 143 5.73 13.33 -20.63
N THR A 144 5.95 13.04 -21.91
CA THR A 144 5.94 14.05 -23.01
C THR A 144 4.61 14.78 -23.13
N TYR A 145 3.51 14.11 -22.80
CA TYR A 145 2.16 14.67 -22.84
C TYR A 145 1.72 15.26 -21.50
N LYS A 146 2.64 15.48 -20.54
CA LYS A 146 2.29 16.04 -19.22
C LYS A 146 1.53 17.36 -19.37
N GLY A 147 0.39 17.44 -18.70
CA GLY A 147 -0.50 18.58 -18.72
C GLY A 147 -1.60 18.49 -19.78
N ASP A 148 -1.52 17.57 -20.74
CA ASP A 148 -2.51 17.46 -21.81
C ASP A 148 -3.82 16.82 -21.31
N LEU A 149 -4.92 17.26 -21.91
CA LEU A 149 -6.23 16.61 -21.76
C LEU A 149 -6.29 15.36 -22.64
N ALA A 150 -6.77 14.29 -22.05
CA ALA A 150 -6.99 13.01 -22.71
C ALA A 150 -8.42 12.54 -22.44
N LYS A 151 -9.02 11.84 -23.39
CA LYS A 151 -10.32 11.20 -23.18
C LYS A 151 -10.12 9.71 -22.88
N VAL A 152 -10.74 9.19 -21.83
CA VAL A 152 -10.72 7.77 -21.50
C VAL A 152 -11.54 7.00 -22.53
N VAL A 153 -10.93 5.97 -23.12
CA VAL A 153 -11.57 5.09 -24.11
C VAL A 153 -11.93 3.75 -23.51
N HIS A 154 -11.09 3.24 -22.60
CA HIS A 154 -11.31 1.94 -21.97
C HIS A 154 -10.64 1.90 -20.61
N VAL A 155 -11.31 1.31 -19.63
CA VAL A 155 -10.82 1.13 -18.26
C VAL A 155 -10.62 -0.36 -18.00
N ASP A 156 -9.39 -0.77 -17.75
CA ASP A 156 -9.04 -2.12 -17.33
C ASP A 156 -8.87 -2.15 -15.81
N ASN A 157 -9.95 -2.52 -15.12
CA ASN A 157 -9.98 -2.61 -13.66
C ASN A 157 -9.10 -3.75 -13.11
N VAL A 158 -8.90 -4.82 -13.87
CA VAL A 158 -8.08 -5.97 -13.44
C VAL A 158 -6.61 -5.58 -13.41
N ARG A 159 -6.14 -4.86 -14.43
CA ARG A 159 -4.74 -4.43 -14.54
C ARG A 159 -4.48 -3.04 -13.99
N GLN A 160 -5.52 -2.34 -13.52
CA GLN A 160 -5.45 -0.95 -13.05
C GLN A 160 -4.81 -0.03 -14.10
N ARG A 161 -5.25 -0.16 -15.36
CA ARG A 161 -4.75 0.63 -16.50
C ARG A 161 -5.90 1.26 -17.26
N VAL A 162 -5.63 2.43 -17.80
CA VAL A 162 -6.61 3.17 -18.61
C VAL A 162 -6.02 3.47 -19.98
N THR A 163 -6.79 3.16 -21.01
CA THR A 163 -6.46 3.53 -22.39
C THR A 163 -7.07 4.89 -22.66
N VAL A 164 -6.23 5.85 -23.05
CA VAL A 164 -6.65 7.22 -23.31
C VAL A 164 -6.39 7.63 -24.75
N LYS A 165 -7.26 8.48 -25.29
CA LYS A 165 -7.09 9.15 -26.57
C LYS A 165 -6.48 10.52 -26.36
N LEU A 166 -5.36 10.78 -27.04
CA LEU A 166 -4.53 11.98 -26.93
C LEU A 166 -4.26 12.56 -28.33
N ILE A 167 -3.91 13.84 -28.39
CA ILE A 167 -3.42 14.49 -29.62
C ILE A 167 -1.89 14.30 -29.70
N PRO A 168 -1.36 13.62 -30.73
CA PRO A 168 0.08 13.39 -30.86
C PRO A 168 0.86 14.69 -31.08
N ARG A 169 2.05 14.80 -30.47
CA ARG A 169 3.02 15.91 -30.65
C ARG A 169 4.34 15.35 -31.17
N ILE A 170 4.29 14.74 -32.35
CA ILE A 170 5.44 14.03 -32.93
C ILE A 170 6.08 14.93 -33.98
N ASP A 171 7.39 15.14 -33.87
CA ASP A 171 8.20 15.72 -34.94
C ASP A 171 8.62 14.62 -35.93
N LEU A 172 8.00 14.63 -37.10
CA LEU A 172 8.25 13.64 -38.15
C LEU A 172 9.65 13.77 -38.75
N GLN A 173 10.24 14.96 -38.76
CA GLN A 173 11.59 15.17 -39.30
C GLN A 173 12.65 14.61 -38.36
N ALA A 174 12.51 14.85 -37.05
CA ALA A 174 13.38 14.26 -36.05
C ALA A 174 13.32 12.71 -36.06
N LEU A 175 12.12 12.14 -36.26
CA LEU A 175 11.94 10.69 -36.38
C LEU A 175 12.63 10.13 -37.63
N ALA A 176 12.48 10.79 -38.78
CA ALA A 176 13.12 10.39 -40.03
C ALA A 176 14.65 10.44 -39.95
N ASN A 177 15.22 11.46 -39.32
CA ASN A 177 16.67 11.59 -39.14
C ASN A 177 17.23 10.49 -38.24
N LYS A 178 16.51 10.10 -37.19
CA LYS A 178 16.90 9.01 -36.28
C LYS A 178 16.85 7.63 -36.97
N LEU A 179 15.89 7.42 -37.86
CA LEU A 179 15.78 6.21 -38.68
C LEU A 179 16.91 6.14 -39.73
N LYS A 180 17.26 7.26 -40.37
CA LYS A 180 18.39 7.30 -41.32
C LYS A 180 19.74 7.03 -40.64
N ALA A 181 19.94 7.49 -39.41
CA ALA A 181 21.15 7.22 -38.63
C ALA A 181 21.31 5.75 -38.20
N TRP A 182 20.25 4.94 -38.25
CA TRP A 182 20.27 3.50 -37.96
C TRP A 182 20.51 2.62 -39.18
N VAL A 183 20.50 3.21 -40.38
CA VAL A 183 20.62 2.50 -41.67
C VAL A 183 21.99 2.78 -42.33
N ILE A 184 22.96 3.31 -41.56
CA ILE A 184 24.35 3.50 -41.98
C ILE A 184 25.26 2.68 -41.06
#